data_AF-A0A831W7D6-F1
#
_entry.id   AF-A0A831W7D6-F1
#
_cell.length_a   1.000
_cell.length_b   1.000
_cell.length_c   1.000
_cell.angle_alpha   90.00
_cell.angle_beta   90.00
_cell.angle_gamma   90.00
#
_symmetry.space_group_name_H-M   'P 1'
#
loop_
_entity.id
_entity.type
_entity.pdbx_description
1 polymer ?
#
loop_
_entity_poly.entity_id
_entity_poly.type
_entity_poly.pdbx_seq_one_letter_code
_entity_poly.pdbx_strand_id
1 'polypeptide(L)'
;MRWWLAALVAALSIPVFPEDETAFVVHLDRQQQRLAGIQSRFLPPPRPMPSQPAWAYVLDPAPVIQQTAEYHRLRHSRGNALKEAQVLQDRYRRLHRLGNGIKRRELEQAEVAWLEAENRSQTLAIQLAGMRQRILNRWGSALGQWMLEQSSRLQQLADGRITLVRLVTDRPGPAQLIYRNRRIPLNYLSPLPGADP
;
A
#
# COMPACT_ATOMS: atom_id res chain seq x y z
N MET A 1 -10.85 28.35 -0.74
CA MET A 1 -9.65 28.67 -1.55
C MET A 1 -8.52 27.73 -1.14
N ARG A 2 -8.27 26.65 -1.89
CA ARG A 2 -7.19 25.69 -1.61
C ARG A 2 -6.14 25.82 -2.70
N TRP A 3 -4.92 26.16 -2.29
CA TRP A 3 -3.76 26.34 -3.15
C TRP A 3 -3.25 24.97 -3.58
N TRP A 4 -3.14 24.74 -4.90
CA TRP A 4 -2.51 23.56 -5.46
C TRP A 4 -1.01 23.79 -5.53
N LEU A 5 -0.22 23.04 -4.75
CA LEU A 5 1.23 23.03 -4.87
C LEU A 5 1.64 21.92 -5.83
N ALA A 6 1.89 22.28 -7.08
CA ALA A 6 2.70 21.47 -7.99
C ALA A 6 4.16 21.58 -7.51
N ALA A 7 4.72 20.49 -7.00
CA ALA A 7 6.13 20.44 -6.63
C ALA A 7 6.96 20.13 -7.88
N LEU A 8 7.78 21.09 -8.30
CA LEU A 8 8.74 20.93 -9.38
C LEU A 8 9.94 20.10 -8.88
N VAL A 9 10.22 18.98 -9.55
CA VAL A 9 11.40 18.14 -9.27
C VAL A 9 12.57 18.70 -10.07
N ALA A 10 13.38 19.55 -9.43
CA ALA A 10 14.60 20.09 -10.03
C ALA A 10 15.83 19.25 -9.66
N ALA A 11 16.66 18.97 -10.67
CA ALA A 11 17.91 18.24 -10.57
C ALA A 11 19.00 19.04 -9.83
N LEU A 12 19.95 18.29 -9.26
CA LEU A 12 21.11 18.72 -8.48
C LEU A 12 21.77 20.03 -8.95
N SER A 13 21.88 21.01 -8.04
CA SER A 13 23.07 21.86 -7.98
C SER A 13 24.09 21.17 -7.08
N ILE A 14 25.25 20.87 -7.65
CA ILE A 14 26.46 20.53 -6.90
C ILE A 14 26.86 21.82 -6.16
N PRO A 15 27.15 21.80 -4.85
CA PRO A 15 27.81 22.94 -4.23
C PRO A 15 29.16 23.11 -4.93
N VAL A 16 29.31 24.19 -5.69
CA VAL A 16 30.63 24.69 -6.07
C VAL A 16 31.27 25.07 -4.75
N PHE A 17 32.22 24.24 -4.29
CA PHE A 17 33.06 24.61 -3.17
C PHE A 17 33.75 25.92 -3.56
N PRO A 18 33.70 26.96 -2.71
CA PRO A 18 34.48 28.17 -2.97
C PRO A 18 35.95 27.74 -3.09
N GLU A 19 36.53 27.97 -4.26
CA GLU A 19 37.97 27.89 -4.49
C GLU A 19 38.64 29.02 -3.70
N ASP A 20 38.80 28.87 -2.40
CA ASP A 20 39.63 29.77 -1.59
C ASP A 20 39.99 29.12 -0.25
N GLU A 21 40.83 28.09 -0.29
CA GLU A 21 41.87 27.89 0.73
C GLU A 21 43.07 27.30 -0.02
N THR A 22 44.23 27.95 0.09
CA THR A 22 45.51 27.52 -0.49
C THR A 22 45.74 26.03 -0.25
N ALA A 23 45.53 25.20 -1.28
CA ALA A 23 45.77 23.77 -1.21
C ALA A 23 47.27 23.54 -0.98
N PHE A 24 47.65 23.20 0.25
CA PHE A 24 49.01 22.80 0.56
C PHE A 24 49.24 21.39 0.02
N VAL A 25 49.84 21.30 -1.18
CA VAL A 25 50.18 20.03 -1.80
C VAL A 25 51.46 19.50 -1.18
N VAL A 26 51.35 18.43 -0.38
CA VAL A 26 52.50 17.73 0.19
C VAL A 26 53.08 16.79 -0.86
N HIS A 27 54.27 17.12 -1.37
CA HIS A 27 55.02 16.23 -2.26
C HIS A 27 55.85 15.26 -1.44
N LEU A 28 55.42 14.00 -1.39
CA LEU A 28 56.19 12.90 -0.80
C LEU A 28 56.71 12.01 -1.91
N ASP A 29 57.99 11.67 -1.86
CA ASP A 29 58.56 10.65 -2.75
C ASP A 29 58.11 9.23 -2.33
N ARG A 30 58.35 8.22 -3.18
CA ARG A 30 57.92 6.84 -2.91
C ARG A 30 58.57 6.24 -1.67
N GLN A 31 59.75 6.69 -1.29
CA GLN A 31 60.47 6.17 -0.12
C GLN A 31 59.86 6.75 1.16
N GLN A 32 59.56 8.05 1.18
CA GLN A 32 58.85 8.75 2.24
C GLN A 32 57.43 8.21 2.44
N GLN A 33 56.70 7.94 1.35
CA GLN A 33 55.37 7.32 1.41
C GLN A 33 55.41 5.93 2.07
N ARG A 34 56.40 5.10 1.71
CA ARG A 34 56.60 3.77 2.30
C ARG A 34 56.98 3.83 3.78
N LEU A 35 57.90 4.72 4.15
CA LEU A 35 58.35 4.90 5.54
C LEU A 35 57.25 5.45 6.45
N ALA A 36 56.38 6.31 5.90
CA ALA A 36 55.22 6.85 6.61
C ALA A 36 54.01 5.90 6.62
N GLY A 37 54.12 4.70 6.03
CA GLY A 37 53.02 3.73 5.96
C GLY A 37 51.83 4.19 5.10
N ILE A 38 52.02 5.18 4.23
CA ILE A 38 50.96 5.74 3.41
C ILE A 38 50.64 4.77 2.28
N GLN A 39 49.40 4.27 2.27
CA GLN A 39 48.87 3.42 1.20
C GLN A 39 47.90 4.21 0.34
N SER A 40 48.24 4.41 -0.92
CA SER A 40 47.32 5.01 -1.90
C SER A 40 46.43 3.91 -2.49
N ARG A 41 45.11 4.04 -2.36
CA ARG A 41 44.15 3.22 -3.08
C ARG A 41 43.50 4.05 -4.18
N PHE A 42 43.58 3.58 -5.43
CA PHE A 42 42.80 4.16 -6.50
C PHE A 42 41.31 3.93 -6.22
N LEU A 43 40.57 5.02 -6.05
CA LEU A 43 39.11 4.97 -6.05
C LEU A 43 38.67 5.01 -7.51
N PRO A 44 37.94 3.98 -8.01
CA PRO A 44 37.36 4.07 -9.34
C PRO A 44 36.45 5.30 -9.38
N PRO A 45 36.44 6.07 -10.49
CA PRO A 45 35.57 7.22 -10.61
C PRO A 45 34.12 6.77 -10.40
N PRO A 46 33.33 7.47 -9.55
CA PRO A 46 31.94 7.11 -9.37
C PRO A 46 31.24 7.21 -10.73
N ARG A 47 30.60 6.14 -11.19
CA ARG A 47 29.72 6.25 -12.35
C ARG A 47 28.54 7.13 -11.96
N PRO A 48 28.32 8.29 -12.59
CA PRO A 48 27.11 9.06 -12.36
C PRO A 48 25.94 8.20 -12.83
N MET A 49 25.10 7.75 -11.89
CA MET A 49 23.79 7.22 -12.26
C MET A 49 22.97 8.41 -12.77
N PRO A 50 22.49 8.38 -14.03
CA PRO A 50 21.65 9.45 -14.53
C PRO A 50 20.37 9.51 -13.70
N SER A 51 20.22 10.56 -12.89
CA SER A 51 18.96 10.85 -12.21
C SER A 51 18.05 11.60 -13.18
N GLN A 52 16.93 10.99 -13.55
CA GLN A 52 15.91 11.65 -14.37
C GLN A 52 14.83 12.23 -13.45
N PRO A 53 14.44 13.51 -13.62
CA PRO A 53 13.30 14.05 -12.91
C PRO A 53 12.03 13.32 -13.37
N ALA A 54 11.14 13.02 -12.42
CA ALA A 54 9.87 12.36 -12.69
C ALA A 54 8.75 13.13 -11.99
N TRP A 55 7.56 13.13 -12.59
CA TRP A 55 6.41 13.80 -12.02
C TRP A 55 5.79 12.92 -10.94
N ALA A 56 5.40 13.55 -9.83
CA ALA A 56 4.82 12.87 -8.69
C ALA A 56 3.60 13.61 -8.16
N TYR A 57 2.60 12.85 -7.73
CA TYR A 57 1.38 13.38 -7.10
C TYR A 57 1.24 12.79 -5.71
N VAL A 58 1.01 13.64 -4.72
CA VAL A 58 0.59 13.18 -3.39
C VAL A 58 -0.84 12.69 -3.49
N LEU A 59 -1.07 11.45 -3.07
CA LEU A 59 -2.40 10.85 -3.08
C LEU A 59 -3.13 11.17 -1.77
N ASP A 60 -4.41 11.53 -1.88
CA ASP A 60 -5.31 11.62 -0.74
C ASP A 60 -5.48 10.23 -0.12
N PRO A 61 -5.23 10.03 1.19
CA PRO A 61 -5.45 8.76 1.85
C PRO A 61 -6.94 8.42 2.06
N ALA A 62 -7.85 9.41 2.01
CA ALA A 62 -9.25 9.20 2.37
C ALA A 62 -9.96 8.09 1.54
N PRO A 63 -9.79 7.99 0.20
CA PRO A 63 -10.35 6.90 -0.58
C PRO A 63 -9.86 5.51 -0.14
N VAL A 64 -8.58 5.39 0.22
CA VAL A 64 -7.98 4.13 0.69
C VAL A 64 -8.60 3.72 2.02
N ILE A 65 -8.72 4.67 2.96
CA ILE A 65 -9.30 4.43 4.28
C ILE A 65 -10.79 4.04 4.17
N GLN A 66 -11.56 4.78 3.37
CA GLN A 66 -12.99 4.53 3.18
C GLN A 66 -13.24 3.15 2.57
N GLN A 67 -12.54 2.80 1.49
CA GLN A 67 -12.70 1.48 0.86
C GLN A 67 -12.26 0.35 1.78
N THR A 68 -11.25 0.58 2.63
CA THR A 68 -10.85 -0.40 3.64
C THR A 68 -11.97 -0.63 4.66
N ALA A 69 -12.54 0.44 5.22
CA ALA A 69 -13.64 0.34 6.16
C ALA A 69 -14.85 -0.40 5.55
N GLU A 70 -15.17 -0.10 4.29
CA GLU A 70 -16.27 -0.74 3.58
C GLU A 70 -16.01 -2.25 3.35
N TYR A 71 -14.79 -2.62 2.94
CA TYR A 71 -14.39 -4.03 2.80
C TYR A 71 -14.54 -4.81 4.11
N HIS A 72 -14.07 -4.24 5.23
CA HIS A 72 -14.16 -4.93 6.53
C HIS A 72 -15.58 -4.98 7.05
N ARG A 73 -16.38 -3.92 6.86
CA ARG A 73 -17.81 -3.96 7.17
C ARG A 73 -18.49 -5.11 6.44
N LEU A 74 -18.22 -5.27 5.15
CA LEU A 74 -18.79 -6.34 4.33
C LEU A 74 -18.31 -7.73 4.78
N ARG A 75 -17.02 -7.86 5.14
CA ARG A 75 -16.44 -9.08 5.70
C ARG A 75 -17.13 -9.48 7.01
N HIS A 76 -17.37 -8.52 7.90
CA HIS A 76 -18.09 -8.75 9.15
C HIS A 76 -19.56 -9.11 8.90
N SER A 77 -20.26 -8.38 8.02
CA SER A 77 -21.64 -8.70 7.65
C SER A 77 -21.79 -10.11 7.11
N ARG A 78 -20.87 -10.55 6.22
CA ARG A 78 -20.84 -11.93 5.74
C ARG A 78 -20.65 -12.92 6.89
N GLY A 79 -19.71 -12.64 7.80
CA GLY A 79 -19.46 -13.48 8.96
C GLY A 79 -20.70 -13.65 9.85
N ASN A 80 -21.46 -12.57 10.04
CA ASN A 80 -22.71 -12.60 10.81
C ASN A 80 -23.81 -13.39 10.09
N ALA A 81 -24.03 -13.12 8.80
CA ALA A 81 -25.02 -13.85 7.99
C ALA A 81 -24.72 -15.35 7.90
N LEU A 82 -23.45 -15.73 7.82
CA LEU A 82 -23.04 -17.14 7.83
C LEU A 82 -23.39 -17.82 9.17
N LYS A 83 -23.13 -17.15 10.29
CA LYS A 83 -23.50 -17.67 11.63
C LYS A 83 -25.02 -17.78 11.79
N GLU A 84 -25.76 -16.78 11.33
CA GLU A 84 -27.23 -16.80 11.31
C GLU A 84 -27.77 -17.99 10.52
N ALA A 85 -27.26 -18.22 9.31
CA ALA A 85 -27.63 -19.36 8.48
C ALA A 85 -27.35 -20.70 9.18
N GLN A 86 -26.21 -20.84 9.86
CA GLN A 86 -25.87 -22.05 10.64
C GLN A 86 -26.87 -22.30 11.78
N VAL A 87 -27.21 -21.27 12.56
CA VAL A 87 -28.18 -21.38 13.65
C VAL A 87 -29.57 -21.79 13.14
N LEU A 88 -30.01 -21.20 12.02
CA LEU A 88 -31.30 -21.51 11.42
C LEU A 88 -31.32 -22.91 10.79
N GLN A 89 -30.21 -23.33 10.17
CA GLN A 89 -30.05 -24.70 9.69
C GLN A 89 -30.17 -25.72 10.82
N ASP A 90 -29.51 -25.48 11.95
CA ASP A 90 -29.60 -26.37 13.11
C ASP A 90 -31.00 -26.40 13.70
N ARG A 91 -31.70 -25.26 13.74
CA ARG A 91 -33.12 -25.21 14.13
C ARG A 91 -33.98 -26.04 13.18
N TYR A 92 -33.85 -25.84 11.87
CA TYR A 92 -34.59 -26.61 10.86
C TYR A 92 -34.34 -28.12 11.02
N ARG A 93 -33.08 -28.54 11.16
CA ARG A 93 -32.71 -29.95 11.40
C ARG A 93 -33.33 -30.51 12.67
N ARG A 94 -33.36 -29.75 13.78
CA ARG A 94 -34.01 -30.18 15.03
C ARG A 94 -35.51 -30.37 14.84
N LEU A 95 -36.19 -29.42 14.21
CA LEU A 95 -37.62 -29.51 13.94
C LEU A 95 -37.94 -30.68 13.00
N HIS A 96 -37.14 -30.87 11.94
CA HIS A 96 -37.31 -31.99 11.01
C HIS A 96 -37.20 -33.35 11.71
N ARG A 97 -36.31 -33.50 12.70
CA ARG A 97 -36.16 -34.76 13.47
C ARG A 97 -37.33 -35.04 14.41
N LEU A 98 -38.00 -34.02 14.91
CA LEU A 98 -39.17 -34.16 15.79
C LEU A 98 -40.42 -34.65 15.02
N GLY A 99 -40.41 -34.56 13.69
CA GLY A 99 -41.39 -35.23 12.82
C GLY A 99 -42.84 -34.82 13.08
N ASN A 100 -43.72 -35.82 13.25
CA ASN A 100 -45.18 -35.69 13.33
C ASN A 100 -45.70 -34.83 14.50
N GLY A 101 -44.84 -34.43 15.45
CA GLY A 101 -45.20 -33.56 16.57
C GLY A 101 -45.23 -32.06 16.24
N ILE A 102 -44.79 -31.66 15.05
CA ILE A 102 -44.67 -30.24 14.65
C ILE A 102 -45.67 -29.89 13.55
N LYS A 103 -46.25 -28.69 13.65
CA LYS A 103 -47.11 -28.14 12.60
C LYS A 103 -46.27 -27.98 11.33
N ARG A 104 -46.71 -28.56 10.21
CA ARG A 104 -46.05 -28.43 8.90
C ARG A 104 -45.61 -27.00 8.56
N ARG A 105 -46.46 -26.01 8.88
CA ARG A 105 -46.17 -24.58 8.71
C ARG A 105 -44.92 -24.10 9.45
N GLU A 106 -44.64 -24.62 10.65
CA GLU A 106 -43.45 -24.24 11.43
C GLU A 106 -42.17 -24.82 10.81
N LEU A 107 -42.23 -26.03 10.26
CA LEU A 107 -41.12 -26.63 9.52
C LEU A 107 -40.81 -25.83 8.25
N GLU A 108 -41.84 -25.47 7.48
CA GLU A 108 -41.72 -24.64 6.27
C GLU A 108 -41.15 -23.25 6.60
N GLN A 109 -41.60 -22.62 7.70
CA GLN A 109 -41.05 -21.34 8.16
C GLN A 109 -39.57 -21.42 8.53
N ALA A 110 -39.16 -22.51 9.19
CA ALA A 110 -37.76 -22.71 9.56
C ALA A 110 -36.87 -22.95 8.32
N GLU A 111 -37.39 -23.66 7.32
CA GLU A 111 -36.70 -23.88 6.04
C GLU A 111 -36.51 -22.57 5.29
N VAL A 112 -37.58 -21.79 5.10
CA VAL A 112 -37.52 -20.48 4.42
C VAL A 112 -36.52 -19.56 5.12
N ALA A 113 -36.58 -19.46 6.45
CA ALA A 113 -35.65 -18.61 7.21
C ALA A 113 -34.18 -19.04 7.02
N TRP A 114 -33.89 -20.34 7.04
CA TRP A 114 -32.55 -20.85 6.77
C TRP A 114 -32.09 -20.49 5.35
N LEU A 115 -32.91 -20.76 4.33
CA LEU A 115 -32.57 -20.48 2.93
C LEU A 115 -32.36 -18.98 2.68
N GLU A 116 -33.17 -18.11 3.29
CA GLU A 116 -32.99 -16.66 3.21
C GLU A 116 -31.65 -16.21 3.80
N ALA A 117 -31.29 -16.72 4.98
CA ALA A 117 -30.01 -16.39 5.61
C ALA A 117 -28.81 -16.94 4.83
N GLU A 118 -28.94 -18.15 4.25
CA GLU A 118 -27.92 -18.74 3.39
C GLU A 118 -27.72 -17.90 2.12
N ASN A 119 -28.79 -17.54 1.42
CA ASN A 119 -28.75 -16.69 0.23
C ASN A 119 -28.14 -15.31 0.53
N ARG A 120 -28.47 -14.72 1.70
CA ARG A 120 -27.84 -13.48 2.17
C ARG A 120 -26.33 -13.64 2.35
N SER A 121 -25.90 -14.72 3.00
CA SER A 121 -24.47 -15.02 3.21
C SER A 121 -23.72 -15.20 1.88
N GLN A 122 -24.30 -15.92 0.93
CA GLN A 122 -23.74 -16.13 -0.41
C GLN A 122 -23.65 -14.81 -1.20
N THR A 123 -24.70 -13.98 -1.14
CA THR A 123 -24.70 -12.65 -1.78
C THR A 123 -23.58 -11.77 -1.24
N LEU A 124 -23.41 -11.73 0.09
CA LEU A 124 -22.33 -10.99 0.74
C LEU A 124 -20.94 -11.56 0.38
N ALA A 125 -20.82 -12.87 0.17
CA ALA A 125 -19.58 -13.49 -0.28
C ALA A 125 -19.17 -13.03 -1.69
N ILE A 126 -20.13 -12.96 -2.62
CA ILE A 126 -19.91 -12.43 -3.98
C ILE A 126 -19.52 -10.96 -3.93
N GLN A 127 -20.24 -10.14 -3.17
CA GLN A 127 -19.91 -8.73 -2.99
C GLN A 127 -18.50 -8.53 -2.41
N LEU A 128 -18.11 -9.36 -1.44
CA LEU A 128 -16.79 -9.30 -0.80
C LEU A 128 -15.68 -9.66 -1.79
N ALA A 129 -15.88 -10.68 -2.62
CA ALA A 129 -14.95 -11.06 -3.68
C ALA A 129 -14.80 -9.93 -4.72
N GLY A 130 -15.92 -9.34 -5.15
CA GLY A 130 -15.91 -8.20 -6.07
C GLY A 130 -15.22 -6.97 -5.46
N MET A 131 -15.41 -6.68 -4.18
CA MET A 131 -14.70 -5.61 -3.48
C MET A 131 -13.19 -5.89 -3.41
N ARG A 132 -12.78 -7.12 -3.10
CA ARG A 132 -11.36 -7.52 -3.10
C ARG A 132 -10.72 -7.28 -4.47
N GLN A 133 -11.38 -7.72 -5.55
CA GLN A 133 -10.87 -7.49 -6.91
C GLN A 133 -10.78 -6.00 -7.25
N ARG A 134 -11.80 -5.20 -6.92
CA ARG A 134 -11.77 -3.74 -7.12
C ARG A 134 -10.61 -3.07 -6.37
N ILE A 135 -10.34 -3.48 -5.14
CA ILE A 135 -9.22 -2.97 -4.35
C ILE A 135 -7.89 -3.29 -5.05
N LEU A 136 -7.68 -4.55 -5.43
CA LEU A 136 -6.43 -4.98 -6.07
C LEU A 136 -6.21 -4.32 -7.43
N ASN A 137 -7.26 -4.18 -8.23
CA ASN A 137 -7.19 -3.55 -9.55
C ASN A 137 -6.93 -2.04 -9.44
N ARG A 138 -7.51 -1.36 -8.44
CA ARG A 138 -7.36 0.08 -8.28
C ARG A 138 -6.02 0.48 -7.66
N TRP A 139 -5.57 -0.26 -6.65
CA TRP A 139 -4.45 0.14 -5.80
C TRP A 139 -3.21 -0.73 -5.95
N GLY A 140 -3.29 -1.81 -6.74
CA GLY A 140 -2.22 -2.80 -6.87
C GLY A 140 -2.18 -3.76 -5.68
N SER A 141 -1.31 -4.76 -5.77
CA SER A 141 -1.22 -5.85 -4.79
C SER A 141 -0.72 -5.38 -3.43
N ALA A 142 0.32 -4.54 -3.37
CA ALA A 142 0.94 -4.16 -2.09
C ALA A 142 0.00 -3.30 -1.23
N LEU A 143 -0.51 -2.20 -1.77
CA LEU A 143 -1.46 -1.34 -1.06
C LEU A 143 -2.79 -2.05 -0.85
N GLY A 144 -3.24 -2.85 -1.82
CA GLY A 144 -4.41 -3.69 -1.66
C GLY A 144 -4.29 -4.64 -0.47
N GLN A 145 -3.15 -5.30 -0.27
CA GLN A 145 -2.93 -6.16 0.90
C GLN A 145 -2.96 -5.38 2.21
N TRP A 146 -2.40 -4.16 2.26
CA TRP A 146 -2.52 -3.31 3.45
C TRP A 146 -3.98 -3.06 3.84
N MET A 147 -4.84 -2.83 2.85
CA MET A 147 -6.28 -2.63 3.04
C MET A 147 -6.97 -3.93 3.51
N LEU A 148 -6.70 -5.06 2.83
CA LEU A 148 -7.35 -6.35 3.12
C LEU A 148 -6.97 -6.90 4.50
N GLU A 149 -5.76 -6.64 4.98
CA GLU A 149 -5.20 -7.19 6.23
C GLU A 149 -5.20 -6.19 7.40
N GLN A 150 -5.63 -4.94 7.20
CA GLN A 150 -5.50 -3.87 8.21
C GLN A 150 -4.05 -3.73 8.72
N SER A 151 -3.10 -3.61 7.79
CA SER A 151 -1.69 -3.57 8.17
C SER A 151 -1.38 -2.35 9.05
N SER A 152 -0.32 -2.45 9.86
CA SER A 152 0.19 -1.33 10.66
C SER A 152 0.61 -0.13 9.79
N ARG A 153 0.97 -0.35 8.52
CA ARG A 153 1.22 0.70 7.53
C ARG A 153 -0.04 1.46 7.17
N LEU A 154 -1.19 0.80 7.08
CA LEU A 154 -2.47 1.48 6.84
C LEU A 154 -2.82 2.40 8.01
N GLN A 155 -2.57 1.98 9.25
CA GLN A 155 -2.75 2.83 10.42
C GLN A 155 -1.82 4.05 10.38
N GLN A 156 -0.54 3.84 10.04
CA GLN A 156 0.41 4.94 9.86
C GLN A 156 -0.05 5.92 8.75
N LEU A 157 -0.72 5.44 7.71
CA LEU A 157 -1.27 6.28 6.65
C LEU A 157 -2.45 7.10 7.17
N ALA A 158 -3.36 6.48 7.94
CA ALA A 158 -4.49 7.16 8.56
C ALA A 158 -4.04 8.22 9.59
N ASP A 159 -2.97 7.94 10.34
CA ASP A 159 -2.38 8.86 11.32
C ASP A 159 -1.53 9.98 10.65
N GLY A 160 -1.38 9.97 9.32
CA GLY A 160 -0.55 10.94 8.59
C GLY A 160 0.96 10.76 8.80
N ARG A 161 1.42 9.64 9.36
CA ARG A 161 2.84 9.32 9.57
C ARG A 161 3.54 8.86 8.29
N ILE A 162 2.78 8.32 7.34
CA ILE A 162 3.25 8.04 5.98
C ILE A 162 2.34 8.72 4.95
N THR A 163 2.90 9.01 3.79
CA THR A 163 2.18 9.65 2.67
C THR A 163 2.34 8.78 1.44
N LEU A 164 1.24 8.61 0.69
CA LEU A 164 1.27 7.92 -0.58
C LEU A 164 1.62 8.90 -1.70
N VAL A 165 2.53 8.48 -2.58
CA VAL A 165 2.97 9.27 -3.73
C VAL A 165 2.83 8.42 -4.99
N ARG A 166 2.10 8.92 -5.99
CA ARG A 166 2.04 8.33 -7.32
C ARG A 166 3.17 8.92 -8.15
N LEU A 167 4.09 8.07 -8.59
CA LEU A 167 5.18 8.42 -9.49
C LEU A 167 4.77 8.10 -10.94
N VAL A 168 4.97 9.05 -11.86
CA VAL A 168 4.83 8.84 -13.30
C VAL A 168 6.23 8.79 -13.89
N THR A 169 6.65 7.60 -14.31
CA THR A 169 7.98 7.35 -14.88
C THR A 169 7.92 6.22 -15.92
N ASP A 170 8.72 6.36 -16.97
CA ASP A 170 8.99 5.35 -17.99
C ASP A 170 10.00 4.29 -17.53
N ARG A 171 10.68 4.52 -16.38
CA ARG A 171 11.72 3.64 -15.84
C ARG A 171 11.49 3.39 -14.35
N PRO A 172 10.86 2.26 -13.98
CA PRO A 172 10.69 1.93 -12.57
C PRO A 172 12.07 1.69 -11.91
N GLY A 173 12.29 2.31 -10.76
CA GLY A 173 13.56 2.24 -10.05
C GLY A 173 13.49 2.92 -8.67
N PRO A 174 14.59 2.89 -7.90
CA PRO A 174 14.68 3.62 -6.65
C PRO A 174 14.48 5.12 -6.91
N ALA A 175 13.52 5.71 -6.21
CA ALA A 175 13.16 7.11 -6.36
C ALA A 175 13.38 7.88 -5.06
N GLN A 176 13.63 9.18 -5.18
CA GLN A 176 13.77 10.09 -4.05
C GLN A 176 12.89 11.31 -4.29
N LEU A 177 12.15 11.73 -3.27
CA LEU A 177 11.41 12.98 -3.28
C LEU A 177 12.30 14.08 -2.70
N ILE A 178 12.46 15.18 -3.44
CA ILE A 178 13.06 16.40 -2.91
C ILE A 178 11.90 17.28 -2.41
N TYR A 179 11.80 17.44 -1.09
CA TYR A 179 10.79 18.28 -0.46
C TYR A 179 11.44 19.17 0.61
N ARG A 180 11.24 20.49 0.51
CA ARG A 180 11.85 21.49 1.43
C ARG A 180 13.37 21.30 1.59
N ASN A 181 14.07 21.10 0.48
CA ASN A 181 15.52 20.84 0.42
C ASN A 181 16.01 19.58 1.18
N ARG A 182 15.10 18.66 1.53
CA ARG A 182 15.42 17.34 2.08
C ARG A 182 15.18 16.25 1.04
N ARG A 183 16.09 15.29 0.98
CA ARG A 183 15.95 14.07 0.18
C ARG A 183 15.26 13.01 1.01
N ILE A 184 14.09 12.58 0.57
CA ILE A 184 13.29 11.55 1.23
C ILE A 184 13.29 10.32 0.31
N PRO A 185 13.85 9.18 0.74
CA PRO A 185 13.79 7.96 -0.06
C PRO A 185 12.34 7.49 -0.19
N LEU A 186 11.92 7.17 -1.42
CA LEU A 186 10.61 6.61 -1.68
C LEU A 186 10.69 5.07 -1.67
N ASN A 187 9.79 4.45 -0.91
CA ASN A 187 9.62 3.00 -0.94
C ASN A 187 8.62 2.65 -2.03
N TYR A 188 9.08 1.98 -3.07
CA TYR A 188 8.21 1.49 -4.13
C TYR A 188 7.26 0.43 -3.57
N LEU A 189 5.94 0.63 -3.78
CA LEU A 189 4.92 -0.31 -3.31
C LEU A 189 4.48 -1.26 -4.41
N SER A 190 3.91 -0.73 -5.49
CA SER A 190 3.46 -1.52 -6.63
C SER A 190 3.21 -0.62 -7.84
N PRO A 191 3.24 -1.17 -9.06
CA PRO A 191 2.67 -0.48 -10.20
C PRO A 191 1.15 -0.33 -9.97
N LEU A 192 0.61 0.83 -10.29
CA LEU A 192 -0.84 1.08 -10.25
C LEU A 192 -1.44 0.54 -11.57
N PRO A 193 -2.33 -0.46 -11.54
CA PRO A 193 -2.86 -1.06 -12.78
C PRO A 193 -3.70 -0.08 -13.62
N GLY A 194 -4.27 0.96 -13.00
CA GLY A 194 -5.09 1.97 -13.68
C GLY A 194 -4.32 3.22 -14.12
N ALA A 195 -3.03 3.10 -14.45
CA ALA A 195 -2.17 4.25 -14.69
C ALA A 195 -1.68 4.44 -16.13
N ASP A 196 -2.15 3.64 -17.10
CA ASP A 196 -2.09 4.02 -18.51
C ASP A 196 -3.42 4.69 -18.89
N PRO A 197 -3.42 5.93 -19.42
CA PRO A 197 -4.55 6.44 -20.19
C PRO A 197 -4.79 5.61 -21.46
#